data_AF-A0A7Y2J334-F1
#
_entry.id   AF-A0A7Y2J334-F1
#
_cell.length_a   1.000
_cell.length_b   1.000
_cell.length_c   1.000
_cell.angle_alpha   90.00
_cell.angle_beta   90.00
_cell.angle_gamma   90.00
#
_symmetry.space_group_name_H-M   'P 1'
#
loop_
_entity.id
_entity.type
_entity.pdbx_description
1 polymer ?
#
loop_
_entity_poly.entity_id
_entity_poly.type
_entity_poly.pdbx_seq_one_letter_code
_entity_poly.pdbx_strand_id
1 'polypeptide(L)' 'MKKLIIINGPNLNLLGTREPEIYGGLTFTEFLEILRKKYTEVAIDYYQSNIEGELIDKIQEAGLNFDG' A
#
# COMPACT_ATOMS: atom_id res chain seq x y z
N MET A 1 -5.89 17.05 8.08
CA MET A 1 -5.10 15.82 8.25
C MET A 1 -4.51 15.51 6.89
N LYS A 2 -3.18 15.35 6.76
CA LYS A 2 -2.61 15.03 5.45
C LYS A 2 -3.05 13.62 5.03
N LYS A 3 -3.40 13.45 3.76
CA LYS A 3 -3.74 12.17 3.14
C LYS A 3 -2.56 11.68 2.32
N LEU A 4 -2.08 10.49 2.65
CA LEU A 4 -1.01 9.82 1.91
C LEU A 4 -1.55 8.54 1.30
N ILE A 5 -1.09 8.18 0.10
CA ILE A 5 -1.43 6.91 -0.53
C ILE A 5 -0.17 6.09 -0.82
N ILE A 6 -0.19 4.81 -0.42
CA ILE A 6 0.82 3.84 -0.82
C ILE A 6 0.31 3.08 -2.03
N ILE A 7 1.01 3.20 -3.16
CA ILE A 7 0.70 2.48 -4.40
C ILE A 7 1.77 1.41 -4.63
N ASN A 8 1.39 0.14 -4.48
CA ASN A 8 2.28 -1.00 -4.64
C ASN A 8 2.09 -1.66 -6.00
N GLY A 9 3.21 -2.06 -6.60
CA GLY A 9 3.24 -2.76 -7.89
C GLY A 9 2.92 -4.26 -7.79
N PRO A 10 3.24 -5.01 -8.87
CA PRO A 10 2.89 -6.41 -8.98
C PRO A 10 3.54 -7.30 -7.91
N ASN A 11 2.90 -8.43 -7.61
CA ASN A 11 3.33 -9.50 -6.71
C ASN A 11 3.45 -9.13 -5.22
N LEU A 12 3.31 -7.85 -4.84
CA LEU A 12 3.30 -7.43 -3.43
C LEU A 12 2.09 -7.97 -2.65
N ASN A 13 1.02 -8.36 -3.34
CA ASN A 13 -0.09 -9.12 -2.77
C ASN A 13 0.31 -10.50 -2.25
N LEU A 14 1.50 -11.01 -2.60
CA LEU A 14 2.00 -12.30 -2.15
C LEU A 14 2.82 -12.22 -0.85
N LEU A 15 3.06 -11.01 -0.32
CA LEU A 15 3.74 -10.84 0.97
C LEU A 15 3.02 -11.63 2.08
N GLY A 16 3.79 -12.35 2.89
CA GLY A 16 3.29 -13.21 3.95
C GLY A 16 2.73 -14.57 3.49
N THR A 17 2.60 -14.81 2.18
CA THR A 17 2.04 -16.07 1.64
C THR A 17 3.07 -16.94 0.92
N ARG A 18 4.07 -16.32 0.27
CA ARG A 18 5.12 -17.05 -0.44
C ARG A 18 6.32 -17.31 0.45
N GLU A 19 6.69 -18.58 0.59
CA GLU A 19 7.89 -19.03 1.31
C GLU A 19 8.10 -18.27 2.65
N PRO A 20 7.11 -18.27 3.56
CA PRO A 20 7.09 -17.40 4.74
C PRO A 20 8.27 -17.65 5.70
N GLU A 21 8.88 -18.83 5.66
CA GLU A 21 10.09 -19.15 6.42
C GLU A 21 11.33 -18.38 5.94
N ILE A 22 11.32 -17.92 4.68
CA ILE A 22 12.40 -17.15 4.05
C ILE A 22 12.08 -15.65 4.06
N TYR A 23 10.83 -15.28 3.73
CA TYR A 23 10.44 -13.88 3.51
C TYR A 23 9.64 -13.25 4.66
N GLY A 24 9.33 -14.03 5.69
CA GLY A 24 8.47 -13.62 6.79
C GLY A 24 6.98 -13.79 6.45
N GLY A 25 6.18 -13.99 7.50
CA GLY A 25 4.72 -14.18 7.38
C GLY A 25 3.91 -12.88 7.37
N LEU A 26 4.55 -11.71 7.46
CA LEU A 26 3.84 -10.44 7.57
C LEU A 26 3.23 -10.03 6.22
N THR A 27 1.91 -9.94 6.19
CA THR A 27 1.18 -9.41 5.03
C THR A 27 1.30 -7.89 4.96
N PHE A 28 1.13 -7.33 3.77
CA PHE A 28 1.13 -5.87 3.63
C PHE A 28 -0.02 -5.21 4.40
N THR A 29 -1.18 -5.87 4.48
CA THR A 29 -2.34 -5.38 5.24
C THR A 29 -2.07 -5.29 6.74
N GLU A 30 -1.35 -6.25 7.32
CA GLU A 30 -0.92 -6.19 8.73
C GLU A 30 0.09 -5.07 8.95
N PHE A 31 1.04 -4.90 8.02
CA PHE A 31 2.00 -3.80 8.07
C PHE A 31 1.31 -2.42 7.95
N LEU A 32 0.30 -2.30 7.10
CA LEU A 32 -0.49 -1.06 6.93
C LEU A 32 -1.16 -0.64 8.25
N GLU A 33 -1.71 -1.59 9.01
CA GLU A 33 -2.31 -1.29 10.32
C GLU A 33 -1.27 -0.83 11.35
N ILE A 34 -0.05 -1.36 11.29
CA ILE A 34 1.07 -0.85 12.10
C ILE A 34 1.38 0.60 11.72
N LEU A 35 1.44 0.91 10.42
CA LEU A 35 1.69 2.28 9.94
C LEU A 35 0.60 3.26 10.40
N ARG A 36 -0.67 2.90 10.22
CA ARG A 36 -1.82 3.73 10.64
C ARG A 36 -1.82 4.01 12.14
N LYS A 37 -1.48 3.02 12.97
CA LYS A 37 -1.34 3.20 14.42
C LYS A 37 -0.15 4.08 14.81
N LYS A 38 0.94 4.01 14.05
CA LYS A 38 2.16 4.78 14.31
C LYS A 38 2.02 6.24 13.89
N TYR A 39 1.27 6.51 12.83
CA TYR A 39 1.15 7.84 12.21
C TYR A 39 -0.31 8.33 12.24
N THR A 40 -0.85 8.55 13.43
CA THR A 40 -2.27 8.92 13.63
C THR A 40 -2.63 10.32 13.11
N GLU A 41 -1.65 11.19 12.88
CA GLU A 41 -1.86 12.55 12.38
C GLU A 41 -2.00 12.62 10.84
N VAL A 42 -1.83 11.49 10.15
CA VAL A 42 -1.98 11.35 8.71
C VAL A 42 -2.95 10.21 8.38
N ALA A 43 -3.79 10.42 7.38
CA ALA A 43 -4.62 9.37 6.82
C ALA A 43 -3.79 8.62 5.76
N ILE A 44 -3.63 7.30 5.93
CA ILE A 44 -2.86 6.46 5.01
C ILE A 44 -3.83 5.53 4.29
N ASP A 45 -3.94 5.73 2.98
CA ASP A 45 -4.63 4.84 2.05
C ASP A 45 -3.64 3.93 1.33
N TYR A 46 -4.17 2.86 0.76
CA TYR A 46 -3.40 1.82 0.12
C TYR A 46 -4.08 1.33 -1.15
N TYR A 47 -3.27 1.11 -2.18
CA TYR A 47 -3.66 0.48 -3.42
C TYR A 47 -2.55 -0.45 -3.92
N GLN A 48 -2.93 -1.58 -4.50
CA GLN A 48 -2.00 -2.49 -5.16
C GLN A 48 -2.65 -3.04 -6.41
N SER A 49 -1.85 -3.18 -7.47
CA SER A 49 -2.26 -3.87 -8.66
C SER A 49 -1.08 -4.62 -9.31
N ASN A 50 -1.44 -5.68 -10.03
CA ASN A 50 -0.53 -6.41 -10.90
C ASN A 50 -0.52 -5.85 -12.34
N ILE A 51 -1.36 -4.86 -12.63
CA ILE A 51 -1.58 -4.31 -13.97
C ILE A 51 -1.02 -2.89 -14.01
N GLU A 52 -0.08 -2.64 -14.92
CA GLU A 52 0.57 -1.32 -15.05
C GLU A 52 -0.44 -0.19 -15.32
N GLY A 53 -1.42 -0.42 -16.19
CA GLY A 53 -2.46 0.56 -16.49
C GLY A 53 -3.25 0.99 -15.25
N GLU A 54 -3.62 0.05 -14.39
CA GLU A 54 -4.32 0.35 -13.14
C GLU A 54 -3.47 1.17 -12.16
N LEU A 55 -2.16 0.93 -12.12
CA LEU A 55 -1.23 1.72 -11.30
C LEU A 55 -1.13 3.16 -11.83
N ILE A 56 -1.03 3.33 -13.15
CA ILE A 56 -1.01 4.64 -13.81
C ILE A 56 -2.31 5.39 -13.53
N ASP A 57 -3.46 4.74 -13.73
CA ASP A 57 -4.78 5.30 -13.46
C ASP A 57 -4.89 5.74 -11.99
N LYS A 58 -4.40 4.92 -11.06
CA LYS A 58 -4.42 5.26 -9.64
C LYS A 58 -3.53 6.45 -9.29
N ILE A 59 -2.35 6.55 -9.89
CA ILE A 59 -1.45 7.71 -9.69
C ILE A 59 -2.11 9.00 -10.19
N GLN A 60 -2.78 8.95 -11.35
CA GLN A 60 -3.50 10.10 -11.89
C GLN A 60 -4.68 10.51 -11.01
N GLU A 61 -5.48 9.54 -10.53
CA GLU A 61 -6.57 9.78 -9.57
C GLU A 61 -6.03 10.38 -8.25
N ALA A 62 -4.87 9.89 -7.81
CA ALA A 62 -4.29 10.28 -6.53
C ALA A 62 -3.84 11.75 -6.51
N GLY A 63 -3.33 12.25 -7.64
CA GLY A 63 -2.89 13.65 -7.77
C GLY A 63 -3.97 14.71 -7.50
N LEU A 64 -5.25 14.29 -7.44
CA LEU A 64 -6.39 15.16 -7.12
C LEU A 64 -6.83 15.09 -5.65
N ASN A 65 -6.50 13.99 -4.95
CA ASN A 65 -7.14 13.62 -3.70
C ASN A 65 -6.18 13.40 -2.52
N PHE A 66 -4.87 13.31 -2.79
CA PHE A 66 -3.83 13.03 -1.80
C PHE A 66 -2.78 14.13 -1.78
N ASP A 67 -2.18 14.31 -0.59
CA ASP A 67 -1.11 15.28 -0.35
C ASP A 67 0.29 14.68 -0.66
N GLY A 68 0.37 13.36 -0.88
CA GLY A 68 1.59 12.64 -1.23
C GLY A 68 1.46 11.13 -1.21
#